data_AF-A0A326QJN4-F1
#
_entry.id   AF-A0A326QJN4-F1
#
_cell.length_a   1.000
_cell.length_b   1.000
_cell.length_c   1.000
_cell.angle_alpha   90.00
_cell.angle_beta   90.00
_cell.angle_gamma   90.00
#
_symmetry.space_group_name_H-M   'P 1'
#
loop_
_entity.id
_entity.type
_entity.pdbx_description
1 polymer ?
#
loop_
_entity_poly.entity_id
_entity_poly.type
_entity_poly.pdbx_seq_one_letter_code
_entity_poly.pdbx_strand_id
1 'polypeptide(L)'
;MGDVVETCFNSEILYLTEGVDRAIKRAKSAAGHRCEIIGKKAAVHKKIDLDGHHLFDRRSRPDLADLPENILVLVPDLHREFHGWKSGACTPKDVLVFIEAARGDLFDPVNSRDMKRLRALTHRLQRFQSEREGQKVRYHRS
;
A
#
# COMPACT_ATOMS: atom_id res chain seq x y z
N MET A 1 -36.07 -11.71 14.47
CA MET A 1 -35.37 -11.95 13.19
C MET A 1 -34.28 -10.89 12.91
N GLY A 2 -33.66 -10.30 13.95
CA GLY A 2 -32.61 -9.27 13.80
C GLY A 2 -31.19 -9.77 14.04
N ASP A 3 -31.00 -10.83 14.84
CA ASP A 3 -29.67 -11.26 15.30
C ASP A 3 -28.80 -11.91 14.21
N VAL A 4 -29.40 -12.64 13.26
CA VAL A 4 -28.63 -13.43 12.27
C VAL A 4 -27.96 -12.53 11.22
N VAL A 5 -28.58 -11.37 10.91
CA VAL A 5 -28.04 -10.43 9.93
C VAL A 5 -26.81 -9.72 10.52
N GLU A 6 -26.89 -9.31 11.78
CA GLU A 6 -25.84 -8.57 12.48
C GLU A 6 -24.59 -9.43 12.72
N THR A 7 -24.75 -10.73 13.02
CA THR A 7 -23.63 -11.66 13.15
C THR A 7 -22.90 -11.92 11.83
N CYS A 8 -23.64 -12.03 10.72
CA CYS A 8 -23.04 -12.23 9.40
C CYS A 8 -22.22 -11.01 8.98
N PHE A 9 -22.76 -9.79 9.12
CA PHE A 9 -22.05 -8.55 8.81
C PHE A 9 -20.79 -8.37 9.68
N ASN A 10 -20.86 -8.65 10.98
CA ASN A 10 -19.70 -8.53 11.87
C ASN A 10 -18.62 -9.56 11.55
N SER A 11 -18.99 -10.79 11.22
CA SER A 11 -18.04 -11.84 10.81
C SER A 11 -17.35 -11.51 9.48
N GLU A 12 -18.07 -10.90 8.54
CA GLU A 12 -17.54 -10.50 7.23
C GLU A 12 -16.56 -9.31 7.37
N ILE A 13 -16.88 -8.32 8.21
CA ILE A 13 -15.96 -7.22 8.54
C ILE A 13 -14.70 -7.75 9.23
N LEU A 14 -14.83 -8.64 10.20
CA LEU A 14 -13.69 -9.22 10.91
C LEU A 14 -12.78 -9.99 9.94
N TYR A 15 -13.34 -10.84 9.08
CA TYR A 15 -12.59 -11.60 8.08
C TYR A 15 -11.85 -10.69 7.08
N LEU A 16 -12.49 -9.61 6.64
CA LEU A 16 -11.88 -8.60 5.79
C LEU A 16 -10.71 -7.88 6.51
N THR A 17 -10.86 -7.57 7.79
CA THR A 17 -9.76 -6.95 8.57
C THR A 17 -8.59 -7.91 8.79
N GLU A 18 -8.84 -9.19 9.06
CA GLU A 18 -7.77 -10.16 9.21
C GLU A 18 -7.04 -10.43 7.88
N GLY A 19 -7.78 -10.45 6.77
CA GLY A 19 -7.20 -10.56 5.43
C GLY A 19 -6.23 -9.43 5.14
N VAL A 20 -6.66 -8.19 5.42
CA VAL A 20 -5.83 -6.98 5.29
C VAL A 20 -4.59 -7.06 6.18
N ASP A 21 -4.74 -7.44 7.45
CA ASP A 21 -3.60 -7.53 8.38
C ASP A 21 -2.58 -8.58 7.92
N ARG A 22 -3.04 -9.73 7.42
CA ARG A 22 -2.18 -10.75 6.82
C ARG A 22 -1.48 -10.22 5.57
N ALA A 23 -2.18 -9.48 4.73
CA ALA A 23 -1.62 -8.87 3.52
C ALA A 23 -0.51 -7.87 3.86
N ILE A 24 -0.74 -6.99 4.84
CA ILE A 24 0.26 -6.02 5.32
C ILE A 24 1.48 -6.76 5.90
N LYS A 25 1.28 -7.80 6.72
CA LYS A 25 2.39 -8.61 7.25
C LYS A 25 3.22 -9.25 6.13
N ARG A 26 2.56 -9.82 5.12
CA ARG A 26 3.22 -10.42 3.95
C ARG A 26 3.99 -9.37 3.14
N ALA A 27 3.40 -8.21 2.91
CA ALA A 27 4.07 -7.10 2.23
C ALA A 27 5.32 -6.62 3.00
N LYS A 28 5.21 -6.44 4.32
CA LYS A 28 6.36 -6.10 5.19
C LYS A 28 7.47 -7.14 5.07
N SER A 29 7.13 -8.43 5.06
CA SER A 29 8.09 -9.53 4.90
C SER A 29 8.75 -9.51 3.51
N ALA A 30 7.96 -9.35 2.44
CA ALA A 30 8.45 -9.31 1.06
C ALA A 30 9.38 -8.11 0.82
N ALA A 31 9.12 -6.97 1.45
CA ALA A 31 9.98 -5.79 1.44
C ALA A 31 11.25 -5.96 2.31
N GLY A 32 11.44 -7.09 2.99
CA GLY A 32 12.57 -7.31 3.90
C GLY A 32 12.54 -6.39 5.13
N HIS A 33 11.34 -6.04 5.59
CA HIS A 33 11.07 -5.07 6.65
C HIS A 33 11.77 -3.73 6.40
N ARG A 34 11.58 -3.19 5.19
CA ARG A 34 12.17 -1.94 4.75
C ARG A 34 11.12 -1.06 4.08
N CYS A 35 11.23 0.25 4.29
CA CYS A 35 10.49 1.21 3.49
C CYS A 35 10.93 1.13 2.03
N GLU A 36 9.97 0.96 1.13
CA GLU A 36 10.22 0.78 -0.30
C GLU A 36 10.60 2.09 -1.00
N ILE A 37 10.23 3.25 -0.43
CA ILE A 37 10.58 4.57 -0.98
C ILE A 37 12.01 4.97 -0.57
N ILE A 38 12.33 4.94 0.73
CA ILE A 38 13.60 5.48 1.27
C ILE A 38 14.60 4.41 1.75
N GLY A 39 14.25 3.14 1.69
CA GLY A 39 15.16 2.05 2.06
C GLY A 39 15.48 1.92 3.55
N LYS A 40 14.84 2.71 4.44
CA LYS A 40 15.02 2.58 5.90
C LYS A 40 14.44 1.27 6.40
N LYS A 41 15.23 0.51 7.18
CA LYS A 41 14.80 -0.76 7.78
C LYS A 41 14.01 -0.50 9.06
N ALA A 42 13.01 -1.33 9.32
CA ALA A 42 12.38 -1.41 10.64
C ALA A 42 13.45 -1.76 11.68
N ALA A 43 13.38 -1.11 12.83
CA ALA A 43 14.35 -1.28 13.89
C ALA A 43 13.66 -1.13 15.25
N VAL A 44 13.57 -2.26 15.98
CA VAL A 44 12.93 -2.34 17.30
C VAL A 44 13.57 -1.34 18.27
N HIS A 45 14.90 -1.30 18.31
CA HIS A 45 15.66 -0.40 19.18
C HIS A 45 15.52 1.09 18.82
N LYS A 46 15.16 1.41 17.57
CA LYS A 46 14.92 2.79 17.11
C LYS A 46 13.44 3.13 17.03
N LYS A 47 12.55 2.23 17.46
CA LYS A 47 11.08 2.35 17.34
C LYS A 47 10.63 2.73 15.92
N ILE A 48 11.36 2.28 14.90
CA ILE A 48 10.95 2.47 13.50
C ILE A 48 10.00 1.32 13.18
N ASP A 49 8.70 1.60 13.28
CA ASP A 49 7.65 0.78 12.67
C ASP A 49 7.45 1.20 11.20
N LEU A 50 6.90 0.30 10.40
CA LEU A 50 6.55 0.54 9.02
C LEU A 50 5.03 0.45 8.88
N ASP A 51 4.45 1.27 8.04
CA ASP A 51 3.05 1.20 7.65
C ASP A 51 2.89 0.39 6.36
N GLY A 52 1.70 -0.18 6.18
CA GLY A 52 1.24 -0.69 4.90
C GLY A 52 0.23 0.28 4.30
N HIS A 53 0.57 0.92 3.20
CA HIS A 53 -0.31 1.81 2.46
C HIS A 53 -0.97 1.07 1.30
N HIS A 54 -2.30 1.09 1.23
CA HIS A 54 -3.04 0.55 0.08
C HIS A 54 -2.86 1.45 -1.15
N LEU A 55 -2.20 0.93 -2.18
CA LEU A 55 -1.98 1.62 -3.45
C LEU A 55 -3.30 1.97 -4.12
N PHE A 56 -4.19 1.00 -4.30
CA PHE A 56 -5.60 1.23 -4.59
C PHE A 56 -6.38 1.27 -3.29
N ASP A 57 -7.10 2.36 -3.06
CA ASP A 57 -7.87 2.57 -1.84
C ASP A 57 -8.88 1.43 -1.60
N ARG A 58 -8.81 0.83 -0.40
CA ARG A 58 -9.63 -0.32 0.01
C ARG A 58 -11.14 -0.07 -0.01
N ARG A 59 -11.60 1.19 0.10
CA ARG A 59 -13.03 1.52 0.04
C ARG A 59 -13.50 1.47 -1.42
N SER A 60 -12.66 1.93 -2.34
CA SER A 60 -12.97 1.92 -3.78
C SER A 60 -12.68 0.59 -4.47
N ARG A 61 -11.72 -0.18 -3.96
CA ARG A 61 -11.22 -1.45 -4.50
C ARG A 61 -11.07 -2.50 -3.39
N PRO A 62 -12.17 -2.90 -2.72
CA PRO A 62 -12.11 -3.92 -1.67
C PRO A 62 -11.63 -5.27 -2.21
N ASP A 63 -11.81 -5.54 -3.50
CA ASP A 63 -11.30 -6.71 -4.22
C ASP A 63 -9.77 -6.83 -4.21
N LEU A 64 -9.06 -5.74 -3.92
CA LEU A 64 -7.60 -5.70 -3.85
C LEU A 64 -7.08 -5.49 -2.41
N ALA A 65 -7.97 -5.38 -1.42
CA ALA A 65 -7.61 -4.93 -0.08
C ALA A 65 -6.72 -5.93 0.69
N ASP A 66 -6.86 -7.22 0.40
CA ASP A 66 -6.11 -8.32 1.00
C ASP A 66 -4.96 -8.84 0.10
N LEU A 67 -4.68 -8.16 -1.01
CA LEU A 67 -3.55 -8.46 -1.88
C LEU A 67 -2.27 -7.79 -1.36
N PRO A 68 -1.21 -8.56 -1.01
CA PRO A 68 0.06 -7.97 -0.57
C PRO A 68 0.67 -7.03 -1.61
N GLU A 69 0.46 -7.29 -2.90
CA GLU A 69 0.98 -6.46 -4.00
C GLU A 69 0.34 -5.07 -4.03
N ASN A 70 -0.88 -4.94 -3.51
CA ASN A 70 -1.58 -3.66 -3.33
C ASN A 70 -1.07 -2.87 -2.11
N ILE A 71 -0.14 -3.42 -1.33
CA ILE A 71 0.42 -2.75 -0.16
C ILE A 71 1.80 -2.21 -0.50
N LEU A 72 2.02 -0.91 -0.28
CA LEU A 72 3.32 -0.28 -0.27
C LEU A 72 3.80 -0.15 1.16
N VAL A 73 5.00 -0.62 1.45
CA VAL A 73 5.57 -0.55 2.78
C VAL A 73 6.39 0.73 2.92
N LEU A 74 6.03 1.58 3.88
CA LEU A 74 6.73 2.86 4.09
C LEU A 74 6.76 3.30 5.56
N VAL A 75 7.50 4.37 5.85
CA VAL A 75 7.58 4.91 7.22
C VAL A 75 6.35 5.76 7.54
N PRO A 76 5.84 5.77 8.79
CA PRO A 76 4.61 6.48 9.15
C PRO A 76 4.60 7.98 8.83
N ASP A 77 5.75 8.66 8.93
CA ASP A 77 5.85 10.09 8.59
C ASP A 77 5.54 10.35 7.12
N LEU A 78 6.13 9.54 6.24
CA LEU A 78 5.92 9.64 4.81
C LEU A 78 4.48 9.25 4.42
N HIS A 79 3.87 8.34 5.19
CA HIS A 79 2.48 7.94 4.99
C HIS A 79 1.52 9.08 5.30
N ARG A 80 1.73 9.75 6.44
CA ARG A 80 0.96 10.92 6.84
C ARG A 80 1.15 12.07 5.88
N GLU A 81 2.38 12.30 5.42
CA GLU A 81 2.70 13.34 4.46
C GLU A 81 2.02 13.12 3.11
N PHE A 82 2.04 11.87 2.61
CA PHE A 82 1.32 11.51 1.39
C PHE A 82 -0.18 11.82 1.49
N HIS A 83 -0.82 11.43 2.59
CA HIS A 83 -2.24 11.72 2.84
C HIS A 83 -2.53 13.19 3.20
N GLY A 84 -1.52 13.97 3.58
CA GLY A 84 -1.61 15.42 3.70
C GLY A 84 -1.54 16.11 2.34
N TRP A 85 -0.73 15.59 1.42
CA TRP A 85 -0.57 16.11 0.06
C TRP A 85 -1.75 15.73 -0.85
N LYS A 86 -2.27 14.50 -0.72
CA LYS A 86 -3.39 13.99 -1.51
C LYS A 86 -4.60 13.66 -0.65
N SER A 87 -5.76 14.12 -1.09
CA SER A 87 -7.06 13.69 -0.57
C SER A 87 -7.76 12.69 -1.50
N GLY A 88 -8.71 11.94 -0.94
CA GLY A 88 -9.55 11.01 -1.69
C GLY A 88 -8.91 9.64 -1.95
N ALA A 89 -9.47 8.91 -2.92
CA ALA A 89 -9.02 7.57 -3.27
C ALA A 89 -7.59 7.59 -3.83
N CYS A 90 -6.78 6.63 -3.40
CA CYS A 90 -5.40 6.45 -3.80
C CYS A 90 -5.30 5.49 -4.98
N THR A 91 -4.31 5.72 -5.83
CA THR A 91 -3.87 4.84 -6.91
C THR A 91 -2.34 4.72 -6.89
N PRO A 92 -1.76 3.64 -7.44
CA PRO A 92 -0.30 3.54 -7.62
C PRO A 92 0.34 4.75 -8.30
N LYS A 93 -0.35 5.35 -9.29
CA LYS A 93 0.12 6.55 -9.98
C LYS A 93 0.30 7.74 -9.04
N ASP A 94 -0.56 7.90 -8.06
CA ASP A 94 -0.49 9.02 -7.11
C ASP A 94 0.80 9.01 -6.29
N VAL A 95 1.29 7.82 -5.92
CA VAL A 95 2.57 7.68 -5.21
C VAL A 95 3.73 8.15 -6.08
N LEU A 96 3.72 7.85 -7.39
CA LEU A 96 4.75 8.30 -8.31
C LEU A 96 4.75 9.82 -8.44
N VAL A 97 3.57 10.43 -8.60
CA VAL A 97 3.43 11.88 -8.67
C VAL A 97 3.86 12.54 -7.36
N PHE A 98 3.53 11.95 -6.20
CA PHE A 98 4.00 12.46 -4.92
C PHE A 98 5.53 12.45 -4.81
N ILE A 99 6.17 11.34 -5.20
CA ILE A 99 7.65 11.25 -5.21
C ILE A 99 8.24 12.31 -6.13
N GLU A 100 7.70 12.49 -7.34
CA GLU A 100 8.24 13.43 -8.31
C GLU A 100 8.00 14.90 -7.91
N ALA A 101 6.78 15.24 -7.50
CA ALA A 101 6.34 16.62 -7.31
C ALA A 101 6.59 17.15 -5.90
N ALA A 102 6.57 16.29 -4.88
CA ALA A 102 6.70 16.70 -3.49
C ALA A 102 7.98 16.22 -2.83
N ARG A 103 8.46 15.01 -3.19
CA ARG A 103 9.55 14.33 -2.47
C ARG A 103 10.69 13.81 -3.34
N GLY A 104 11.03 14.57 -4.36
CA GLY A 104 12.19 14.29 -5.22
C GLY A 104 13.51 14.32 -4.43
N ASP A 105 13.55 15.07 -3.33
CA ASP A 105 14.66 15.15 -2.38
C ASP A 105 15.03 13.80 -1.72
N LEU A 106 14.12 12.82 -1.73
CA LEU A 106 14.35 11.50 -1.15
C LEU A 106 15.31 10.62 -1.96
N PHE A 107 15.65 11.04 -3.18
CA PHE A 107 16.49 10.28 -4.09
C PHE A 107 17.67 11.12 -4.54
N ASP A 108 18.87 10.65 -4.21
CA ASP A 108 20.09 11.24 -4.73
C ASP A 108 20.38 10.68 -6.15
N PRO A 109 20.36 11.52 -7.21
CA PRO A 109 20.58 11.06 -8.57
C PRO A 109 21.98 10.50 -8.82
N VAL A 110 22.98 10.85 -8.00
CA VAL A 110 24.32 10.26 -8.11
C VAL A 110 24.46 8.94 -7.35
N ASN A 111 23.52 8.64 -6.44
CA ASN A 111 23.50 7.39 -5.70
C ASN A 111 22.83 6.28 -6.49
N SER A 112 23.64 5.37 -7.05
CA SER A 112 23.17 4.24 -7.85
C SER A 112 22.17 3.32 -7.12
N ARG A 113 22.25 3.23 -5.78
CA ARG A 113 21.30 2.43 -4.99
C ARG A 113 19.93 3.09 -4.89
N ASP A 114 19.90 4.41 -4.68
CA ASP A 114 18.64 5.16 -4.63
C ASP A 114 17.96 5.16 -6.00
N MET A 115 18.71 5.38 -7.08
CA MET A 115 18.17 5.32 -8.43
C MET A 115 17.71 3.92 -8.85
N LYS A 116 18.42 2.86 -8.43
CA LYS A 116 17.96 1.48 -8.65
C LYS A 116 16.65 1.21 -7.92
N ARG A 117 16.51 1.70 -6.67
CA ARG A 117 15.28 1.57 -5.88
C ARG A 117 14.13 2.33 -6.53
N LEU A 118 14.35 3.59 -6.92
CA LEU A 118 13.35 4.40 -7.60
C LEU A 118 12.87 3.72 -8.88
N ARG A 119 13.78 3.26 -9.76
CA ARG A 119 13.40 2.56 -11.00
C ARG A 119 12.59 1.29 -10.74
N ALA A 120 13.00 0.47 -9.77
CA ALA A 120 12.27 -0.74 -9.42
C ALA A 120 10.87 -0.44 -8.87
N LEU A 121 10.75 0.58 -8.02
CA LEU A 121 9.48 1.05 -7.49
C LEU A 121 8.59 1.59 -8.61
N THR A 122 9.11 2.45 -9.48
CA THR A 122 8.37 3.00 -10.63
C THR A 122 7.83 1.89 -11.53
N HIS A 123 8.68 0.92 -11.89
CA HIS A 123 8.26 -0.20 -12.73
C HIS A 123 7.16 -1.03 -12.04
N ARG A 124 7.30 -1.33 -10.74
CA ARG A 124 6.28 -2.05 -9.96
C ARG A 124 4.94 -1.31 -9.97
N LEU A 125 4.95 -0.01 -9.65
CA LEU A 125 3.72 0.78 -9.52
C LEU A 125 3.03 0.97 -10.86
N GLN A 126 3.78 1.24 -11.94
CA GLN A 126 3.22 1.36 -13.29
C GLN A 126 2.61 0.05 -13.77
N ARG A 127 3.30 -1.08 -13.55
CA ARG A 127 2.79 -2.40 -13.90
C ARG A 127 1.49 -2.70 -13.15
N PHE A 128 1.49 -2.51 -11.83
CA PHE A 128 0.32 -2.81 -11.01
C PHE A 128 -0.87 -1.89 -11.33
N GLN A 129 -0.62 -0.61 -11.62
CA GLN A 129 -1.63 0.31 -12.15
C GLN A 129 -2.27 -0.26 -13.42
N SER A 130 -1.44 -0.56 -14.44
CA SER A 130 -1.91 -1.01 -15.74
C SER A 130 -2.68 -2.33 -15.68
N GLU A 131 -2.24 -3.28 -14.85
CA GLU A 131 -2.91 -4.58 -14.71
C GLU A 131 -4.28 -4.47 -14.03
N ARG A 132 -4.48 -3.50 -13.12
CA ARG A 132 -5.64 -3.46 -12.22
C ARG A 132 -6.64 -2.34 -12.49
N GLU A 133 -6.25 -1.27 -13.18
CA GLU A 133 -7.12 -0.11 -13.44
C GLU A 133 -8.36 -0.47 -14.28
N GLY A 134 -8.24 -1.42 -15.22
CA GLY A 134 -9.36 -1.89 -16.05
C GLY A 134 -10.06 -3.16 -15.56
N GLN A 135 -9.46 -3.91 -14.63
CA GLN A 135 -10.01 -5.17 -14.12
C GLN A 135 -10.83 -4.92 -12.85
N LYS A 136 -12.10 -4.50 -12.98
CA LYS A 136 -13.07 -4.64 -11.89
C LYS A 136 -13.63 -6.06 -11.95
N VAL A 137 -13.19 -6.95 -11.07
CA VAL A 137 -13.80 -8.27 -10.94
C VAL A 137 -15.24 -8.06 -10.47
N ARG A 138 -16.21 -8.35 -11.35
CA ARG A 138 -17.62 -8.40 -10.95
C ARG A 138 -17.76 -9.60 -10.03
N TYR A 139 -17.97 -9.38 -8.74
CA TYR A 139 -18.39 -10.45 -7.83
C TYR A 139 -19.68 -11.08 -8.39
N HIS A 140 -19.60 -12.31 -8.91
CA HIS A 140 -20.77 -13.17 -9.01
C HIS A 140 -21.01 -13.72 -7.60
N ARG A 141 -22.02 -13.19 -6.92
CA ARG A 141 -22.63 -13.88 -5.78
C ARG A 141 -23.16 -15.21 -6.31
N SER A 142 -22.57 -16.32 -5.87
CA SER A 142 -23.17 -17.66 -5.98
C SER A 142 -24.01 -17.90 -4.75
#